data_AF-A0A0F9D7H1-F1
#
_entry.id   AF-A0A0F9D7H1-F1
#
_cell.length_a   1.000
_cell.length_b   1.000
_cell.length_c   1.000
_cell.angle_alpha   90.00
_cell.angle_beta   90.00
_cell.angle_gamma   90.00
#
_symmetry.space_group_name_H-M   'P 1'
#
loop_
_entity.id
_entity.type
_entity.pdbx_description
1 polymer ?
#
loop_
_entity_poly.entity_id
_entity_poly.type
_entity_poly.pdbx_seq_one_letter_code
_entity_poly.pdbx_strand_id
1 'polypeptide(L)'
;IHFFAILNTPISSMEKVDEGKAEGHAIIGISDTDGPVILKIGLSFVSAANAKENMVEEVGEKSFEDVHTAGSKLWNGFLSKVEIAGGTQKQKTLFYSSLYRSFLWPALRSDVNSEFTDTKGNVRKEDFKYYTIPSLWDTYRNKLVLLQVLQPEVTTDVIKSLMDIGELTGFVPTFFHGDHGSAFIAGAYARGIRDFDVNKAYSLLLNNAYKEMPDGRSARPYIKEYIQKGFISDPDIKNPHVETKAAAGVSKTLEYAYDDYALAQLAKAMKDELKYKDLMERSQNYKNVFDKKTHFMRGRLENGDWITPFDPQYPYYEYMYREANAWQVSFYVPHDMPGLVDLYGPEKFEEKLDSLFTLPWNPEHIARNISSFKGQYCQGNQPDHEAPFSYYFVNKPEKSQAVIDDLLENYYGMGDDGIALPGMDDAGEMSAWYVCAASGLYPLSPADPEYLVSVPIFDAVKWKLKKGKELLIQNTHGKRKMKRILVDGKEKDGYFVSHNLFNDGGKIETDTKE
;
A
#
# COMPACT_ATOMS: atom_id res chain seq x y z
N ILE A 1 -3.51 -9.36 25.34
CA ILE A 1 -2.06 -9.22 25.15
C ILE A 1 -1.42 -9.53 26.49
N HIS A 2 -0.41 -10.40 26.50
CA HIS A 2 0.32 -10.80 27.68
C HIS A 2 1.75 -10.28 27.60
N PHE A 3 2.37 -10.03 28.75
CA PHE A 3 3.78 -9.69 28.83
C PHE A 3 4.44 -10.43 29.99
N PHE A 4 5.76 -10.59 29.90
CA PHE A 4 6.62 -11.05 30.98
C PHE A 4 7.85 -10.15 31.03
N ALA A 5 8.25 -9.73 32.23
CA ALA A 5 9.39 -8.84 32.38
C ALA A 5 10.29 -9.19 33.58
N ILE A 6 11.58 -8.89 33.43
CA ILE A 6 12.61 -9.06 34.48
C ILE A 6 13.37 -7.74 34.64
N LEU A 7 13.65 -7.37 35.89
CA LEU A 7 14.52 -6.26 36.27
C LEU A 7 15.88 -6.80 36.74
N ASN A 8 16.95 -6.05 36.48
CA ASN A 8 18.27 -6.31 37.08
C ASN A 8 18.35 -5.90 38.56
N THR A 9 17.38 -5.11 39.04
CA THR A 9 17.30 -4.61 40.40
C THR A 9 16.18 -5.32 41.17
N PRO A 10 16.39 -5.72 42.44
CA PRO A 10 15.35 -6.32 43.25
C PRO A 10 14.13 -5.41 43.40
N ILE A 11 12.95 -6.02 43.31
CA ILE A 11 11.68 -5.36 43.61
C ILE A 11 11.52 -5.31 45.14
N SER A 12 11.45 -4.11 45.70
CA SER A 12 11.26 -3.85 47.13
C SER A 12 9.78 -3.80 47.53
N SER A 13 8.90 -3.38 46.62
CA SER A 13 7.46 -3.38 46.82
C SER A 13 6.70 -3.48 45.49
N MET A 14 5.46 -3.96 45.54
CA MET A 14 4.55 -3.95 44.40
C MET A 14 3.15 -3.61 44.91
N GLU A 15 2.65 -2.45 44.50
CA GLU A 15 1.28 -2.03 44.76
C GLU A 15 0.47 -2.18 43.46
N LYS A 16 -0.71 -2.81 43.56
CA LYS A 16 -1.64 -2.92 42.45
C LYS A 16 -2.84 -2.04 42.72
N VAL A 17 -3.15 -1.16 41.78
CA VAL A 17 -4.28 -0.24 41.84
C VAL A 17 -5.29 -0.68 40.78
N ASP A 18 -6.55 -0.85 41.20
CA ASP A 18 -7.68 -1.11 40.29
C ASP A 18 -7.46 -2.31 39.33
N GLU A 19 -6.91 -3.41 39.84
CA GLU A 19 -6.64 -4.63 39.05
C GLU A 19 -7.88 -5.12 38.29
N GLY A 20 -7.70 -5.38 36.99
CA GLY A 20 -8.78 -5.80 36.09
C GLY A 20 -9.60 -4.66 35.46
N LYS A 21 -9.34 -3.39 35.83
CA LYS A 21 -9.92 -2.22 35.16
C LYS A 21 -9.01 -1.68 34.06
N ALA A 22 -9.59 -0.94 33.10
CA ALA A 22 -8.84 -0.33 31.99
C ALA A 22 -7.75 0.65 32.46
N GLU A 23 -8.02 1.40 33.53
CA GLU A 23 -7.07 2.34 34.16
C GLU A 23 -6.22 1.71 35.27
N GLY A 24 -6.36 0.38 35.48
CA GLY A 24 -5.60 -0.35 36.49
C GLY A 24 -4.11 -0.36 36.17
N HIS A 25 -3.28 -0.20 37.19
CA HIS A 25 -1.82 -0.16 37.03
C HIS A 25 -1.11 -0.77 38.24
N ALA A 26 0.17 -1.10 38.06
CA ALA A 26 1.05 -1.55 39.13
C ALA A 26 2.17 -0.53 39.35
N ILE A 27 2.41 -0.17 40.61
CA ILE A 27 3.54 0.65 41.03
C ILE A 27 4.58 -0.30 41.63
N ILE A 28 5.75 -0.37 41.00
CA ILE A 28 6.86 -1.23 41.40
C ILE A 28 7.90 -0.38 42.13
N GLY A 29 8.06 -0.61 43.43
CA GLY A 29 9.20 -0.12 44.19
C GLY A 29 10.41 -1.00 43.92
N ILE A 30 11.55 -0.38 43.64
CA ILE A 30 12.83 -1.07 43.43
C ILE A 30 13.81 -0.66 44.52
N SER A 31 14.80 -1.50 44.81
CA SER A 31 15.91 -1.12 45.68
C SER A 31 16.79 -0.05 45.04
N ASP A 32 17.46 0.77 45.87
CA ASP A 32 18.46 1.72 45.40
C ASP A 32 19.61 0.99 44.68
N THR A 33 20.10 1.58 43.60
CA THR A 33 21.22 1.06 42.82
C THR A 33 22.08 2.21 42.29
N ASP A 34 23.39 2.01 42.23
CA ASP A 34 24.36 2.99 41.70
C ASP A 34 24.39 3.00 40.15
N GLY A 35 23.70 2.06 39.50
CA GLY A 35 23.69 1.88 38.04
C GLY A 35 22.32 2.02 37.39
N PRO A 36 22.23 1.88 36.05
CA PRO A 36 20.96 1.92 35.35
C PRO A 36 20.07 0.72 35.72
N VAL A 37 18.77 0.99 35.81
CA VAL A 37 17.74 -0.04 35.94
C VAL A 37 17.41 -0.56 34.54
N ILE A 38 17.58 -1.87 34.33
CA ILE A 38 17.39 -2.54 33.05
C ILE A 38 16.14 -3.43 33.14
N LEU A 39 15.21 -3.21 32.22
CA LEU A 39 14.01 -4.01 32.03
C LEU A 39 14.16 -4.87 30.76
N LYS A 40 14.04 -6.18 30.89
CA LYS A 40 13.87 -7.11 29.77
C LYS A 40 12.40 -7.50 29.70
N ILE A 41 11.76 -7.33 28.55
CA ILE A 41 10.33 -7.60 28.37
C ILE A 41 10.09 -8.42 27.11
N GLY A 42 9.23 -9.43 27.21
CA GLY A 42 8.65 -10.14 26.07
C GLY A 42 7.14 -10.00 26.06
N LEU A 43 6.55 -10.09 24.87
CA LEU A 43 5.12 -9.97 24.62
C LEU A 43 4.60 -11.26 23.98
N SER A 44 3.33 -11.57 24.18
CA SER A 44 2.62 -12.64 23.45
C SER A 44 1.14 -12.32 23.31
N PHE A 45 0.54 -12.80 22.23
CA PHE A 45 -0.91 -12.75 21.99
C PHE A 45 -1.64 -14.02 22.45
N VAL A 46 -0.90 -15.00 22.97
CA VAL A 46 -1.39 -16.30 23.43
C VAL A 46 -1.42 -16.37 24.96
N SER A 47 -0.27 -16.18 25.63
CA SER A 47 -0.20 -16.31 27.09
C SER A 47 1.02 -15.63 27.72
N ALA A 48 1.02 -15.47 29.04
CA ALA A 48 2.20 -15.00 29.78
C ALA A 48 3.37 -16.01 29.74
N ALA A 49 3.08 -17.30 29.59
CA ALA A 49 4.12 -18.33 29.45
C ALA A 49 4.86 -18.19 28.12
N ASN A 50 4.13 -17.99 27.01
CA ASN A 50 4.73 -17.70 25.71
C ASN A 50 5.48 -16.36 25.73
N ALA A 51 4.95 -15.32 26.39
CA ALA A 51 5.66 -14.05 26.54
C ALA A 51 7.03 -14.21 27.24
N LYS A 52 7.09 -15.09 28.25
CA LYS A 52 8.34 -15.46 28.91
C LYS A 52 9.27 -16.24 27.96
N GLU A 53 8.74 -17.21 27.22
CA GLU A 53 9.50 -18.00 26.24
C GLU A 53 10.12 -17.09 25.17
N ASN A 54 9.34 -16.18 24.59
CA ASN A 54 9.81 -15.17 23.63
C ASN A 54 10.96 -14.33 24.21
N MET A 55 10.79 -13.80 25.44
CA MET A 55 11.83 -12.99 26.09
C MET A 55 13.13 -13.78 26.29
N VAL A 56 13.03 -15.03 26.75
CA VAL A 56 14.21 -15.89 27.01
C VAL A 56 14.95 -16.22 25.71
N GLU A 57 14.23 -16.56 24.64
CA GLU A 57 14.82 -16.94 23.35
C GLU A 57 15.43 -15.72 22.62
N GLU A 58 14.70 -14.59 22.58
CA GLU A 58 15.11 -13.42 21.80
C GLU A 58 16.13 -12.54 22.55
N VAL A 59 15.91 -12.32 23.86
CA VAL A 59 16.74 -11.44 24.69
C VAL A 59 17.68 -12.26 25.57
N GLY A 60 17.15 -13.21 26.36
CA GLY A 60 17.94 -14.04 27.27
C GLY A 60 18.87 -13.22 28.17
N GLU A 61 20.14 -13.60 28.22
CA GLU A 61 21.16 -12.90 29.04
C GLU A 61 21.79 -11.66 28.37
N LYS A 62 21.39 -11.30 27.14
CA LYS A 62 21.96 -10.16 26.41
C LYS A 62 21.84 -8.85 27.20
N SER A 63 22.84 -7.99 27.07
CA SER A 63 22.81 -6.61 27.59
C SER A 63 21.98 -5.70 26.68
N PHE A 64 21.70 -4.48 27.13
CA PHE A 64 21.06 -3.46 26.29
C PHE A 64 21.89 -3.19 25.01
N GLU A 65 23.20 -3.07 25.15
CA GLU A 65 24.11 -2.82 24.02
C GLU A 65 24.15 -3.98 23.02
N ASP A 66 24.06 -5.22 23.50
CA ASP A 66 23.98 -6.39 22.62
C ASP A 66 22.69 -6.38 21.78
N VAL A 67 21.55 -6.07 22.41
CA VAL A 67 20.25 -5.98 21.74
C VAL A 67 20.25 -4.82 20.75
N HIS A 68 20.74 -3.64 21.15
CA HIS A 68 20.87 -2.47 20.31
C HIS A 68 21.76 -2.77 19.08
N THR A 69 22.95 -3.31 19.30
CA THR A 69 23.90 -3.66 18.22
C THR A 69 23.32 -4.71 17.27
N ALA A 70 22.65 -5.74 17.80
CA ALA A 70 21.99 -6.76 16.98
C ALA A 70 20.87 -6.16 16.12
N GLY A 71 20.05 -5.28 16.69
CA GLY A 71 19.00 -4.55 15.99
C GLY A 71 19.56 -3.64 14.88
N SER A 72 20.58 -2.83 15.18
CA SER A 72 21.25 -1.99 14.19
C SER A 72 21.86 -2.81 13.05
N LYS A 73 22.48 -3.95 13.37
CA LYS A 73 23.05 -4.86 12.35
C LYS A 73 21.97 -5.46 11.46
N LEU A 74 20.84 -5.87 12.04
CA LEU A 74 19.70 -6.41 11.30
C LEU A 74 19.14 -5.36 10.32
N TRP A 75 18.90 -4.14 10.80
CA TRP A 75 18.40 -3.06 9.96
C TRP A 75 19.41 -2.63 8.89
N ASN A 76 20.69 -2.48 9.22
CA ASN A 76 21.72 -2.16 8.22
C ASN A 76 21.83 -3.27 7.15
N GLY A 77 21.76 -4.54 7.55
CA GLY A 77 21.74 -5.67 6.62
C GLY A 77 20.51 -5.66 5.71
N PHE A 78 19.34 -5.25 6.23
CA PHE A 78 18.12 -5.14 5.45
C PHE A 78 18.12 -3.93 4.51
N LEU A 79 18.40 -2.74 5.02
CA LEU A 79 18.38 -1.48 4.26
C LEU A 79 19.44 -1.48 3.15
N SER A 80 20.59 -2.12 3.37
CA SER A 80 21.63 -2.28 2.34
C SER A 80 21.25 -3.23 1.20
N LYS A 81 20.05 -3.85 1.23
CA LYS A 81 19.48 -4.51 0.04
C LYS A 81 19.17 -3.52 -1.08
N VAL A 82 19.01 -2.23 -0.77
CA VAL A 82 18.86 -1.17 -1.77
C VAL A 82 19.92 -0.10 -1.50
N GLU A 83 20.97 -0.09 -2.31
CA GLU A 83 22.08 0.85 -2.17
C GLU A 83 21.90 2.03 -3.13
N ILE A 84 21.99 3.25 -2.61
CA ILE A 84 21.91 4.49 -3.39
C ILE A 84 23.29 5.14 -3.52
N ALA A 85 23.57 5.73 -4.68
CA ALA A 85 24.75 6.55 -4.95
C ALA A 85 24.33 7.93 -5.49
N GLY A 86 25.07 8.98 -5.12
CA GLY A 86 24.66 10.36 -5.41
C GLY A 86 23.60 10.89 -4.42
N GLY A 87 22.96 11.99 -4.79
CA GLY A 87 21.93 12.67 -3.98
C GLY A 87 22.45 13.43 -2.75
N THR A 88 21.62 14.33 -2.23
CA THR A 88 21.92 15.15 -1.04
C THR A 88 21.79 14.34 0.24
N GLN A 89 22.33 14.85 1.36
CA GLN A 89 22.15 14.20 2.66
C GLN A 89 20.67 14.10 3.05
N LYS A 90 19.86 15.14 2.76
CA LYS A 90 18.40 15.11 2.98
C LYS A 90 17.74 13.96 2.23
N GLN A 91 18.04 13.81 0.93
CA GLN A 91 17.48 12.74 0.10
C GLN A 91 17.88 11.35 0.59
N LYS A 92 19.14 11.16 1.04
CA LYS A 92 19.60 9.89 1.62
C LYS A 92 18.88 9.57 2.93
N THR A 93 18.75 10.56 3.82
CA THR A 93 18.04 10.40 5.09
C THR A 93 16.57 10.05 4.85
N LEU A 94 15.89 10.75 3.94
CA LEU A 94 14.50 10.47 3.58
C LEU A 94 14.36 9.07 2.97
N PHE A 95 15.21 8.70 2.01
CA PHE A 95 15.13 7.39 1.37
C PHE A 95 15.24 6.23 2.37
N TYR A 96 16.25 6.24 3.24
CA TYR A 96 16.43 5.15 4.20
C TYR A 96 15.41 5.20 5.35
N SER A 97 14.95 6.39 5.77
CA SER A 97 13.86 6.52 6.75
C SER A 97 12.55 5.97 6.20
N SER A 98 12.22 6.32 4.96
CA SER A 98 11.05 5.81 4.26
C SER A 98 11.15 4.30 4.03
N LEU A 99 12.30 3.80 3.57
CA LEU A 99 12.51 2.36 3.41
C LEU A 99 12.38 1.60 4.73
N TYR A 100 12.87 2.15 5.85
CA TYR A 100 12.64 1.58 7.17
C TYR A 100 11.14 1.51 7.52
N ARG A 101 10.41 2.61 7.33
CA ARG A 101 8.98 2.73 7.68
C ARG A 101 8.08 1.82 6.84
N SER A 102 8.42 1.60 5.58
CA SER A 102 7.72 0.65 4.69
C SER A 102 7.76 -0.81 5.15
N PHE A 103 8.59 -1.17 6.14
CA PHE A 103 8.76 -2.55 6.62
C PHE A 103 8.40 -2.73 8.10
N LEU A 104 7.71 -1.78 8.73
CA LEU A 104 7.22 -1.90 10.11
C LEU A 104 5.90 -2.66 10.25
N TRP A 105 5.14 -2.78 9.16
CA TRP A 105 3.85 -3.49 9.10
C TRP A 105 3.82 -4.40 7.86
N PRO A 106 3.08 -5.53 7.82
CA PRO A 106 2.34 -6.16 8.90
C PRO A 106 3.26 -6.71 10.01
N ALA A 107 2.72 -6.79 11.22
CA ALA A 107 3.46 -7.19 12.41
C ALA A 107 3.28 -8.69 12.68
N LEU A 108 4.37 -9.33 13.12
CA LEU A 108 4.35 -10.73 13.56
C LEU A 108 3.44 -10.89 14.79
N ARG A 109 2.63 -11.95 14.80
CA ARG A 109 1.65 -12.27 15.86
C ARG A 109 1.80 -13.67 16.43
N SER A 110 2.50 -14.57 15.75
CA SER A 110 2.90 -15.85 16.32
C SER A 110 4.12 -15.70 17.23
N ASP A 111 4.13 -16.47 18.32
CA ASP A 111 5.23 -16.58 19.26
C ASP A 111 6.39 -17.43 18.70
N VAL A 112 7.54 -17.45 19.38
CA VAL A 112 8.74 -18.20 18.92
C VAL A 112 8.48 -19.70 18.77
N ASN A 113 7.53 -20.24 19.54
CA ASN A 113 7.08 -21.63 19.47
C ASN A 113 6.02 -21.88 18.38
N SER A 114 5.76 -20.88 17.52
CA SER A 114 4.80 -20.87 16.42
C SER A 114 3.32 -20.88 16.83
N GLU A 115 3.01 -20.72 18.13
CA GLU A 115 1.63 -20.54 18.57
C GLU A 115 1.11 -19.12 18.25
N PHE A 116 -0.16 -19.02 17.89
CA PHE A 116 -0.89 -17.76 17.71
C PHE A 116 -2.36 -17.94 18.08
N THR A 117 -3.05 -16.81 18.30
CA THR A 117 -4.50 -16.79 18.51
C THR A 117 -5.20 -16.46 17.20
N ASP A 118 -6.06 -17.36 16.71
CA ASP A 118 -6.81 -17.17 15.46
C ASP A 118 -7.94 -16.14 15.61
N THR A 119 -8.61 -15.79 14.51
CA THR A 119 -9.72 -14.82 14.52
C THR A 119 -10.96 -15.28 15.32
N LYS A 120 -11.04 -16.57 15.72
CA LYS A 120 -12.09 -17.11 16.59
C LYS A 120 -11.66 -17.18 18.06
N GLY A 121 -10.44 -16.76 18.39
CA GLY A 121 -9.90 -16.77 19.74
C GLY A 121 -9.30 -18.11 20.16
N ASN A 122 -9.11 -19.06 19.24
CA ASN A 122 -8.46 -20.33 19.54
C ASN A 122 -6.95 -20.20 19.42
N VAL A 123 -6.22 -20.86 20.32
CA VAL A 123 -4.77 -21.02 20.19
C VAL A 123 -4.50 -22.10 19.16
N ARG A 124 -3.70 -21.78 18.15
CA ARG A 124 -3.27 -22.67 17.07
C ARG A 124 -1.77 -22.59 16.88
N LYS A 125 -1.24 -23.58 16.19
CA LYS A 125 0.17 -23.68 15.81
C LYS A 125 0.25 -24.19 14.39
N GLU A 126 1.02 -23.49 13.56
CA GLU A 126 1.17 -23.81 12.13
C GLU A 126 2.65 -23.78 11.73
N ASP A 127 2.96 -24.21 10.50
CA ASP A 127 4.31 -24.25 9.94
C ASP A 127 4.74 -22.93 9.26
N PHE A 128 3.95 -21.86 9.43
CA PHE A 128 4.22 -20.52 8.93
C PHE A 128 4.10 -19.49 10.07
N LYS A 129 4.70 -18.32 9.86
CA LYS A 129 4.59 -17.21 10.82
C LYS A 129 3.27 -16.49 10.64
N TYR A 130 2.51 -16.30 11.73
CA TYR A 130 1.22 -15.63 11.66
C TYR A 130 1.38 -14.11 11.79
N TYR A 131 0.84 -13.34 10.86
CA TYR A 131 0.96 -11.88 10.79
C TYR A 131 -0.39 -11.18 10.93
N THR A 132 -0.36 -9.89 11.27
CA THR A 132 -1.55 -9.03 11.16
C THR A 132 -2.01 -8.86 9.72
N ILE A 133 -3.28 -8.49 9.56
CA ILE A 133 -3.83 -8.07 8.25
C ILE A 133 -3.10 -6.78 7.83
N PRO A 134 -2.54 -6.70 6.61
CA PRO A 134 -2.02 -5.44 6.07
C PRO A 134 -3.11 -4.35 6.03
N SER A 135 -2.71 -3.07 6.06
CA SER A 135 -3.65 -1.98 5.75
C SER A 135 -3.93 -2.00 4.25
N LEU A 136 -4.80 -2.92 3.82
CA LEU A 136 -4.86 -3.38 2.44
C LEU A 136 -5.24 -2.28 1.46
N TRP A 137 -6.12 -1.33 1.82
CA TRP A 137 -6.51 -0.19 0.97
C TRP A 137 -5.36 0.76 0.63
N ASP A 138 -4.44 0.95 1.58
CA ASP A 138 -3.26 1.77 1.36
C ASP A 138 -2.18 0.92 0.70
N THR A 139 -1.78 -0.14 1.40
CA THR A 139 -0.47 -0.77 1.18
C THR A 139 -0.38 -1.65 -0.08
N TYR A 140 -1.50 -2.04 -0.71
CA TYR A 140 -1.46 -2.82 -1.95
C TYR A 140 -0.77 -2.07 -3.10
N ARG A 141 -0.85 -0.73 -3.10
CA ARG A 141 -0.40 0.18 -4.17
C ARG A 141 1.09 0.11 -4.46
N ASN A 142 1.92 0.02 -3.43
CA ASN A 142 3.38 0.06 -3.58
C ASN A 142 4.10 -0.71 -2.46
N LYS A 143 3.69 -0.51 -1.21
CA LYS A 143 4.36 -1.08 -0.03
C LYS A 143 4.36 -2.61 -0.04
N LEU A 144 3.24 -3.25 -0.39
CA LEU A 144 3.18 -4.71 -0.48
C LEU A 144 3.94 -5.24 -1.70
N VAL A 145 4.12 -4.45 -2.75
CA VAL A 145 5.02 -4.80 -3.86
C VAL A 145 6.48 -4.74 -3.42
N LEU A 146 6.88 -3.74 -2.62
CA LEU A 146 8.22 -3.72 -2.00
C LEU A 146 8.44 -4.92 -1.08
N LEU A 147 7.41 -5.32 -0.31
CA LEU A 147 7.48 -6.53 0.52
C LEU A 147 7.71 -7.79 -0.34
N GLN A 148 6.99 -7.92 -1.46
CA GLN A 148 7.17 -9.03 -2.41
C GLN A 148 8.60 -9.10 -2.96
N VAL A 149 9.19 -7.94 -3.28
CA VAL A 149 10.56 -7.85 -3.83
C VAL A 149 11.64 -8.14 -2.77
N LEU A 150 11.55 -7.51 -1.60
CA LEU A 150 12.64 -7.50 -0.62
C LEU A 150 12.53 -8.58 0.47
N GLN A 151 11.31 -9.08 0.72
CA GLN A 151 10.98 -10.07 1.76
C GLN A 151 9.90 -11.06 1.25
N PRO A 152 10.17 -11.84 0.18
CA PRO A 152 9.19 -12.76 -0.39
C PRO A 152 8.75 -13.85 0.59
N GLU A 153 9.61 -14.30 1.51
CA GLU A 153 9.23 -15.24 2.58
C GLU A 153 8.17 -14.65 3.52
N VAL A 154 8.36 -13.40 3.96
CA VAL A 154 7.39 -12.70 4.79
C VAL A 154 6.08 -12.49 4.03
N THR A 155 6.17 -12.21 2.72
CA THR A 155 4.98 -12.13 1.86
C THR A 155 4.19 -13.44 1.87
N THR A 156 4.86 -14.59 1.71
CA THR A 156 4.23 -15.90 1.79
C THR A 156 3.52 -16.10 3.13
N ASP A 157 4.19 -15.82 4.24
CA ASP A 157 3.63 -15.96 5.59
C ASP A 157 2.41 -15.04 5.82
N VAL A 158 2.46 -13.81 5.30
CA VAL A 158 1.32 -12.88 5.32
C VAL A 158 0.16 -13.42 4.50
N ILE A 159 0.40 -13.95 3.30
CA ILE A 159 -0.66 -14.56 2.46
C ILE A 159 -1.27 -15.77 3.18
N LYS A 160 -0.47 -16.65 3.78
CA LYS A 160 -0.95 -17.78 4.58
C LYS A 160 -1.79 -17.32 5.79
N SER A 161 -1.41 -16.22 6.44
CA SER A 161 -2.19 -15.61 7.52
C SER A 161 -3.55 -15.09 7.05
N LEU A 162 -3.61 -14.43 5.88
CA LEU A 162 -4.87 -13.98 5.28
C LEU A 162 -5.75 -15.17 4.86
N MET A 163 -5.13 -16.23 4.34
CA MET A 163 -5.82 -17.46 3.99
C MET A 163 -6.43 -18.12 5.22
N ASP A 164 -5.69 -18.26 6.32
CA ASP A 164 -6.18 -18.81 7.59
C ASP A 164 -7.47 -18.11 8.07
N ILE A 165 -7.43 -16.76 8.09
CA ILE A 165 -8.61 -15.94 8.40
C ILE A 165 -9.74 -16.24 7.40
N GLY A 166 -9.41 -16.36 6.12
CA GLY A 166 -10.37 -16.67 5.07
C GLY A 166 -11.00 -18.05 5.16
N GLU A 167 -10.31 -19.07 5.65
CA GLU A 167 -10.91 -20.40 5.87
C GLU A 167 -11.92 -20.37 7.01
N LEU A 168 -11.61 -19.58 8.04
CA LEU A 168 -12.43 -19.47 9.24
C LEU A 168 -13.70 -18.64 9.00
N THR A 169 -13.63 -17.65 8.10
CA THR A 169 -14.70 -16.68 7.82
C THR A 169 -15.40 -16.90 6.48
N GLY A 170 -14.76 -17.62 5.54
CA GLY A 170 -15.19 -17.81 4.16
C GLY A 170 -14.68 -16.76 3.17
N PHE A 171 -13.93 -15.74 3.60
CA PHE A 171 -13.54 -14.57 2.80
C PHE A 171 -12.13 -14.11 3.13
N VAL A 172 -11.31 -13.77 2.13
CA VAL A 172 -10.03 -13.09 2.43
C VAL A 172 -10.36 -11.76 3.11
N PRO A 173 -9.75 -11.43 4.27
CA PRO A 173 -10.13 -10.23 5.01
C PRO A 173 -9.76 -8.97 4.24
N THR A 174 -10.57 -7.92 4.41
CA THR A 174 -10.33 -6.57 3.90
C THR A 174 -9.89 -5.64 5.04
N PHE A 175 -9.46 -4.43 4.69
CA PHE A 175 -9.12 -3.40 5.68
C PHE A 175 -9.54 -2.03 5.15
N PHE A 176 -10.33 -1.30 5.94
CA PHE A 176 -10.86 0.03 5.64
C PHE A 176 -11.85 0.10 4.45
N HIS A 177 -11.40 -0.10 3.21
CA HIS A 177 -12.19 0.02 1.98
C HIS A 177 -11.63 -0.89 0.87
N GLY A 178 -12.46 -1.25 -0.13
CA GLY A 178 -12.05 -2.11 -1.26
C GLY A 178 -11.77 -3.59 -0.92
N ASP A 179 -11.41 -4.39 -1.94
CA ASP A 179 -11.07 -5.83 -1.86
C ASP A 179 -9.64 -6.09 -2.41
N HIS A 180 -8.69 -5.35 -1.85
CA HIS A 180 -7.32 -5.33 -2.34
C HIS A 180 -6.46 -6.54 -1.93
N GLY A 181 -7.05 -7.51 -1.22
CA GLY A 181 -6.45 -8.84 -1.04
C GLY A 181 -6.25 -9.55 -2.39
N SER A 182 -7.16 -9.31 -3.34
CA SER A 182 -7.05 -9.80 -4.72
C SER A 182 -5.79 -9.30 -5.43
N ALA A 183 -5.56 -7.98 -5.41
CA ALA A 183 -4.38 -7.34 -5.96
C ALA A 183 -3.07 -7.83 -5.32
N PHE A 184 -3.06 -7.94 -3.99
CA PHE A 184 -1.88 -8.43 -3.27
C PHE A 184 -1.51 -9.88 -3.64
N ILE A 185 -2.48 -10.80 -3.59
CA ILE A 185 -2.25 -12.23 -3.82
C ILE A 185 -1.97 -12.50 -5.31
N ALA A 186 -2.75 -11.90 -6.22
CA ALA A 186 -2.53 -12.06 -7.66
C ALA A 186 -1.16 -11.51 -8.08
N GLY A 187 -0.79 -10.31 -7.59
CA GLY A 187 0.51 -9.70 -7.86
C GLY A 187 1.67 -10.53 -7.30
N ALA A 188 1.55 -11.07 -6.08
CA ALA A 188 2.55 -11.97 -5.52
C ALA A 188 2.74 -13.25 -6.36
N TYR A 189 1.63 -13.86 -6.79
CA TYR A 189 1.65 -15.05 -7.64
C TYR A 189 2.30 -14.78 -9.01
N ALA A 190 1.99 -13.64 -9.62
CA ALA A 190 2.54 -13.19 -10.89
C ALA A 190 4.05 -12.91 -10.80
N ARG A 191 4.52 -12.41 -9.64
CA ARG A 191 5.95 -12.21 -9.33
C ARG A 191 6.68 -13.50 -8.88
N GLY A 192 6.00 -14.65 -8.89
CA GLY A 192 6.61 -15.95 -8.64
C GLY A 192 6.62 -16.40 -7.18
N ILE A 193 5.95 -15.66 -6.28
CA ILE A 193 5.73 -16.08 -4.90
C ILE A 193 4.54 -17.04 -4.90
N ARG A 194 4.80 -18.34 -4.79
CA ARG A 194 3.80 -19.39 -5.02
C ARG A 194 3.74 -20.46 -3.92
N ASP A 195 4.44 -20.25 -2.81
CA ASP A 195 4.51 -21.20 -1.70
C ASP A 195 3.28 -21.12 -0.77
N PHE A 196 2.10 -21.18 -1.36
CA PHE A 196 0.80 -21.21 -0.67
C PHE A 196 -0.23 -21.93 -1.56
N ASP A 197 -1.35 -22.38 -0.98
CA ASP A 197 -2.43 -23.03 -1.73
C ASP A 197 -3.20 -21.99 -2.58
N VAL A 198 -2.73 -21.81 -3.82
CA VAL A 198 -3.32 -20.86 -4.76
C VAL A 198 -4.76 -21.20 -5.14
N ASN A 199 -5.14 -22.48 -5.19
CA ASN A 199 -6.52 -22.87 -5.51
C ASN A 199 -7.47 -22.43 -4.40
N LYS A 200 -7.05 -22.60 -3.15
CA LYS A 200 -7.79 -22.14 -1.98
C LYS A 200 -7.86 -20.62 -1.92
N ALA A 201 -6.75 -19.92 -2.12
CA ALA A 201 -6.73 -18.46 -2.18
C ALA A 201 -7.66 -17.94 -3.28
N TYR A 202 -7.60 -18.52 -4.48
CA TYR A 202 -8.48 -18.19 -5.60
C TYR A 202 -9.96 -18.41 -5.26
N SER A 203 -10.32 -19.54 -4.66
CA SER A 203 -11.70 -19.81 -4.23
C SER A 203 -12.21 -18.82 -3.19
N LEU A 204 -11.38 -18.37 -2.24
CA LEU A 204 -11.76 -17.37 -1.25
C LEU A 204 -11.91 -15.99 -1.87
N LEU A 205 -11.02 -15.60 -2.79
CA LEU A 205 -11.15 -14.34 -3.53
C LEU A 205 -12.39 -14.32 -4.45
N LEU A 206 -12.76 -15.46 -5.03
CA LEU A 206 -14.06 -15.58 -5.71
C LEU A 206 -15.24 -15.40 -4.74
N ASN A 207 -15.12 -15.79 -3.46
CA ASN A 207 -16.16 -15.45 -2.49
C ASN A 207 -16.22 -13.92 -2.31
N ASN A 208 -15.08 -13.24 -2.16
CA ASN A 208 -15.04 -11.78 -2.04
C ASN A 208 -15.71 -11.09 -3.25
N ALA A 209 -15.45 -11.56 -4.46
CA ALA A 209 -15.91 -10.93 -5.70
C ALA A 209 -17.37 -11.25 -6.11
N TYR A 210 -18.03 -12.22 -5.46
CA TYR A 210 -19.37 -12.68 -5.87
C TYR A 210 -20.38 -12.91 -4.74
N LYS A 211 -19.96 -12.99 -3.47
CA LYS A 211 -20.85 -13.32 -2.35
C LYS A 211 -20.96 -12.17 -1.36
N GLU A 212 -22.13 -12.06 -0.75
CA GLU A 212 -22.33 -11.28 0.48
C GLU A 212 -22.06 -12.18 1.69
N MET A 213 -21.55 -11.62 2.80
CA MET A 213 -21.38 -12.39 4.03
C MET A 213 -22.74 -12.62 4.70
N PRO A 214 -22.94 -13.75 5.41
CA PRO A 214 -24.23 -14.09 6.03
C PRO A 214 -24.75 -13.10 7.08
N ASP A 215 -23.86 -12.31 7.69
CA ASP A 215 -24.17 -11.34 8.72
C ASP A 215 -24.46 -9.92 8.17
N GLY A 216 -24.60 -9.79 6.84
CA GLY A 216 -24.83 -8.52 6.16
C GLY A 216 -23.57 -7.69 5.92
N ARG A 217 -22.41 -8.14 6.40
CA ARG A 217 -21.11 -7.58 5.97
C ARG A 217 -20.76 -8.15 4.59
N SER A 218 -19.75 -7.60 3.95
CA SER A 218 -19.19 -8.18 2.72
C SER A 218 -17.74 -7.73 2.59
N ALA A 219 -16.89 -8.57 1.99
CA ALA A 219 -15.59 -8.12 1.51
C ALA A 219 -15.77 -7.02 0.44
N ARG A 220 -16.86 -7.10 -0.31
CA ARG A 220 -17.33 -6.07 -1.23
C ARG A 220 -18.76 -5.64 -0.92
N PRO A 221 -19.01 -4.65 -0.05
CA PRO A 221 -20.35 -4.10 0.14
C PRO A 221 -20.95 -3.67 -1.22
N TYR A 222 -22.26 -3.89 -1.40
CA TYR A 222 -23.02 -3.62 -2.64
C TYR A 222 -22.66 -4.50 -3.85
N ILE A 223 -22.02 -5.66 -3.64
CA ILE A 223 -21.56 -6.52 -4.75
C ILE A 223 -22.68 -6.98 -5.70
N LYS A 224 -23.89 -7.27 -5.19
CA LYS A 224 -25.02 -7.65 -6.04
C LYS A 224 -25.43 -6.52 -6.98
N GLU A 225 -25.53 -5.30 -6.45
CA GLU A 225 -25.84 -4.11 -7.25
C GLU A 225 -24.74 -3.84 -8.28
N TYR A 226 -23.48 -3.89 -7.86
CA TYR A 226 -22.32 -3.71 -8.74
C TYR A 226 -22.33 -4.71 -9.91
N ILE A 227 -22.59 -5.99 -9.66
CA ILE A 227 -22.69 -7.01 -10.71
C ILE A 227 -23.90 -6.76 -11.63
N GLN A 228 -25.04 -6.35 -11.06
CA GLN A 228 -26.27 -6.14 -11.83
C GLN A 228 -26.23 -4.89 -12.71
N LYS A 229 -25.68 -3.78 -12.20
CA LYS A 229 -25.72 -2.46 -12.84
C LYS A 229 -24.40 -2.03 -13.47
N GLY A 230 -23.29 -2.65 -13.06
CA GLY A 230 -21.93 -2.22 -13.43
C GLY A 230 -21.44 -0.98 -12.67
N PHE A 231 -22.18 -0.51 -11.66
CA PHE A 231 -21.78 0.57 -10.75
C PHE A 231 -22.55 0.46 -9.43
N ILE A 232 -22.09 1.16 -8.40
CA ILE A 232 -22.77 1.28 -7.10
C ILE A 232 -23.43 2.65 -7.03
N SER A 233 -24.71 2.69 -6.70
CA SER A 233 -25.46 3.94 -6.62
C SER A 233 -25.30 4.63 -5.26
N ASP A 234 -25.47 5.94 -5.27
CA ASP A 234 -25.53 6.79 -4.09
C ASP A 234 -26.93 7.42 -3.97
N PRO A 235 -27.41 7.68 -2.74
CA PRO A 235 -28.71 8.32 -2.53
C PRO A 235 -28.68 9.79 -2.93
N ASP A 236 -29.84 10.34 -3.32
CA ASP A 236 -30.01 11.79 -3.54
C ASP A 236 -30.05 12.52 -2.19
N ILE A 237 -28.97 13.22 -1.84
CA ILE A 237 -28.85 13.97 -0.60
C ILE A 237 -28.87 15.46 -0.94
N LYS A 238 -29.87 16.18 -0.42
CA LYS A 238 -30.10 17.60 -0.75
C LYS A 238 -28.94 18.53 -0.38
N ASN A 239 -28.27 18.28 0.75
CA ASN A 239 -27.18 19.11 1.28
C ASN A 239 -26.09 18.22 1.91
N PRO A 240 -25.30 17.49 1.10
CA PRO A 240 -24.23 16.66 1.63
C PRO A 240 -23.09 17.56 2.13
N HIS A 241 -22.40 17.09 3.15
CA HIS A 241 -21.22 17.71 3.75
C HIS A 241 -20.10 16.68 3.83
N VAL A 242 -18.88 17.08 4.23
CA VAL A 242 -17.68 16.22 4.17
C VAL A 242 -17.87 14.88 4.90
N GLU A 243 -18.54 14.89 6.05
CA GLU A 243 -18.81 13.71 6.87
C GLU A 243 -20.10 12.94 6.50
N THR A 244 -20.79 13.34 5.42
CA THR A 244 -21.96 12.60 4.92
C THR A 244 -21.56 11.18 4.56
N LYS A 245 -22.29 10.21 5.13
CA LYS A 245 -22.08 8.78 4.91
C LYS A 245 -23.16 8.18 4.03
N ALA A 246 -22.72 7.48 3.00
CA ALA A 246 -23.52 6.69 2.08
C ALA A 246 -22.65 5.55 1.50
N ALA A 247 -22.72 5.30 0.19
CA ALA A 247 -22.09 4.14 -0.41
C ALA A 247 -20.65 4.39 -0.88
N ALA A 248 -20.17 5.62 -1.02
CA ALA A 248 -18.92 5.92 -1.73
C ALA A 248 -18.93 5.26 -3.12
N GLY A 249 -20.06 5.37 -3.84
CA GLY A 249 -20.37 4.55 -5.00
C GLY A 249 -19.36 4.66 -6.13
N VAL A 250 -18.79 5.86 -6.35
CA VAL A 250 -17.72 6.05 -7.35
C VAL A 250 -16.45 5.33 -6.96
N SER A 251 -15.93 5.59 -5.75
CA SER A 251 -14.69 4.96 -5.27
C SER A 251 -14.79 3.44 -5.28
N LYS A 252 -15.89 2.87 -4.75
CA LYS A 252 -16.10 1.42 -4.77
C LYS A 252 -16.20 0.87 -6.19
N THR A 253 -16.86 1.57 -7.13
CA THR A 253 -16.97 1.11 -8.52
C THR A 253 -15.60 1.03 -9.19
N LEU A 254 -14.75 2.05 -8.98
CA LEU A 254 -13.40 2.11 -9.52
C LEU A 254 -12.49 1.03 -8.90
N GLU A 255 -12.51 0.92 -7.57
CA GLU A 255 -11.69 -0.05 -6.83
C GLU A 255 -12.09 -1.49 -7.14
N TYR A 256 -13.39 -1.81 -7.19
CA TYR A 256 -13.84 -3.15 -7.57
C TYR A 256 -13.51 -3.50 -9.02
N ALA A 257 -13.50 -2.52 -9.93
CA ALA A 257 -13.06 -2.74 -11.30
C ALA A 257 -11.58 -3.14 -11.36
N TYR A 258 -10.72 -2.48 -10.56
CA TYR A 258 -9.32 -2.87 -10.42
C TYR A 258 -9.15 -4.24 -9.73
N ASP A 259 -9.87 -4.50 -8.64
CA ASP A 259 -9.81 -5.77 -7.93
C ASP A 259 -10.34 -6.94 -8.79
N ASP A 260 -11.31 -6.69 -9.67
CA ASP A 260 -11.76 -7.64 -10.70
C ASP A 260 -10.68 -7.92 -11.74
N TYR A 261 -9.96 -6.89 -12.21
CA TYR A 261 -8.80 -7.09 -13.09
C TYR A 261 -7.74 -7.97 -12.42
N ALA A 262 -7.38 -7.67 -11.17
CA ALA A 262 -6.39 -8.44 -10.42
C ALA A 262 -6.80 -9.92 -10.28
N LEU A 263 -8.06 -10.16 -9.89
CA LEU A 263 -8.60 -11.52 -9.79
C LEU A 263 -8.70 -12.22 -11.15
N ALA A 264 -8.95 -11.48 -12.23
CA ALA A 264 -8.94 -12.00 -13.60
C ALA A 264 -7.54 -12.53 -13.98
N GLN A 265 -6.46 -11.81 -13.63
CA GLN A 265 -5.10 -12.29 -13.89
C GLN A 265 -4.82 -13.61 -13.15
N LEU A 266 -5.32 -13.75 -11.93
CA LEU A 266 -5.23 -15.02 -11.20
C LEU A 266 -6.11 -16.11 -11.83
N ALA A 267 -7.34 -15.79 -12.26
CA ALA A 267 -8.23 -16.72 -12.96
C ALA A 267 -7.57 -17.27 -14.25
N LYS A 268 -6.91 -16.40 -15.01
CA LYS A 268 -6.11 -16.78 -16.19
C LYS A 268 -5.00 -17.76 -15.82
N ALA A 269 -4.25 -17.50 -14.74
CA ALA A 269 -3.23 -18.41 -14.25
C ALA A 269 -3.80 -19.77 -13.81
N MET A 270 -5.01 -19.76 -13.23
CA MET A 270 -5.76 -20.98 -12.84
C MET A 270 -6.45 -21.67 -14.02
N LYS A 271 -6.37 -21.12 -15.24
CA LYS A 271 -7.03 -21.61 -16.45
C LYS A 271 -8.56 -21.64 -16.35
N ASP A 272 -9.15 -20.77 -15.53
CA ASP A 272 -10.59 -20.54 -15.48
C ASP A 272 -10.98 -19.47 -16.50
N GLU A 273 -11.15 -19.88 -17.76
CA GLU A 273 -11.50 -18.99 -18.88
C GLU A 273 -12.86 -18.30 -18.70
N LEU A 274 -13.79 -18.93 -17.97
CA LEU A 274 -15.12 -18.37 -17.73
C LEU A 274 -15.02 -17.19 -16.77
N LYS A 275 -14.35 -17.40 -15.62
CA LYS A 275 -14.13 -16.32 -14.64
C LYS A 275 -13.18 -15.26 -15.15
N TYR A 276 -12.16 -15.62 -15.93
CA TYR A 276 -11.28 -14.64 -16.57
C TYR A 276 -12.08 -13.66 -17.43
N LYS A 277 -12.94 -14.15 -18.33
CA LYS A 277 -13.72 -13.29 -19.23
C LYS A 277 -14.72 -12.40 -18.47
N ASP A 278 -15.46 -12.99 -17.54
CA ASP A 278 -16.45 -12.27 -16.71
C ASP A 278 -15.79 -11.15 -15.88
N LEU A 279 -14.68 -11.46 -15.20
CA LEU A 279 -13.95 -10.47 -14.40
C LEU A 279 -13.26 -9.40 -15.27
N MET A 280 -12.73 -9.76 -16.44
CA MET A 280 -12.20 -8.76 -17.39
C MET A 280 -13.29 -7.83 -17.90
N GLU A 281 -14.50 -8.33 -18.18
CA GLU A 281 -15.64 -7.49 -18.55
C GLU A 281 -16.02 -6.54 -17.42
N ARG A 282 -16.15 -7.04 -16.18
CA ARG A 282 -16.40 -6.21 -14.99
C ARG A 282 -15.28 -5.21 -14.69
N SER A 283 -14.03 -5.52 -15.03
CA SER A 283 -12.92 -4.57 -14.87
C SER A 283 -13.09 -3.28 -15.70
N GLN A 284 -14.02 -3.26 -16.66
CA GLN A 284 -14.35 -2.09 -17.47
C GLN A 284 -15.46 -1.24 -16.84
N ASN A 285 -16.00 -1.62 -15.68
CA ASN A 285 -17.08 -0.92 -14.99
C ASN A 285 -16.73 0.53 -14.57
N TYR A 286 -15.45 0.89 -14.51
CA TYR A 286 -15.03 2.28 -14.31
C TYR A 286 -15.66 3.23 -15.34
N LYS A 287 -15.92 2.74 -16.56
CA LYS A 287 -16.59 3.50 -17.64
C LYS A 287 -18.01 3.91 -17.28
N ASN A 288 -18.68 3.17 -16.40
CA ASN A 288 -20.06 3.44 -16.03
C ASN A 288 -20.19 4.68 -15.14
N VAL A 289 -19.18 5.02 -14.35
CA VAL A 289 -19.17 6.23 -13.51
C VAL A 289 -18.51 7.43 -14.19
N PHE A 290 -18.02 7.30 -15.43
CA PHE A 290 -17.46 8.41 -16.19
C PHE A 290 -18.54 9.27 -16.87
N ASP A 291 -18.76 10.49 -16.38
CA ASP A 291 -19.67 11.46 -16.99
C ASP A 291 -18.97 12.21 -18.14
N LYS A 292 -19.27 11.80 -19.38
CA LYS A 292 -18.73 12.40 -20.61
C LYS A 292 -19.01 13.90 -20.77
N LYS A 293 -19.98 14.49 -20.05
CA LYS A 293 -20.26 15.93 -20.13
C LYS A 293 -19.32 16.74 -19.24
N THR A 294 -18.99 16.21 -18.06
CA THR A 294 -18.16 16.89 -17.07
C THR A 294 -16.69 16.39 -17.09
N HIS A 295 -16.44 15.27 -17.75
CA HIS A 295 -15.16 14.55 -17.79
C HIS A 295 -14.62 14.24 -16.38
N PHE A 296 -15.51 13.75 -15.52
CA PHE A 296 -15.20 13.27 -14.18
C PHE A 296 -15.86 11.93 -13.91
N MET A 297 -15.27 11.17 -13.00
CA MET A 297 -15.99 10.08 -12.34
C MET A 297 -17.00 10.70 -11.37
N ARG A 298 -18.30 10.42 -11.58
CA ARG A 298 -19.41 11.09 -10.91
C ARG A 298 -20.39 10.07 -10.33
N GLY A 299 -20.96 10.38 -9.18
CA GLY A 299 -21.94 9.51 -8.53
C GLY A 299 -23.23 9.38 -9.34
N ARG A 300 -23.84 8.20 -9.26
CA ARG A 300 -25.12 7.88 -9.91
C ARG A 300 -26.17 7.53 -8.88
N LEU A 301 -27.40 7.95 -9.14
CA LEU A 301 -28.58 7.54 -8.38
C LEU A 301 -28.97 6.10 -8.72
N GLU A 302 -29.85 5.52 -7.90
CA GLU A 302 -30.40 4.16 -8.07
C GLU A 302 -30.97 3.94 -9.49
N ASN A 303 -31.63 4.97 -10.05
CA ASN A 303 -32.24 4.96 -11.38
C ASN A 303 -31.23 5.17 -12.53
N GLY A 304 -29.94 5.37 -12.22
CA GLY A 304 -28.86 5.60 -13.18
C GLY A 304 -28.61 7.05 -13.56
N ASP A 305 -29.42 8.00 -13.09
CA ASP A 305 -29.18 9.44 -13.33
C ASP A 305 -27.94 9.92 -12.56
N TRP A 306 -27.29 10.96 -13.09
CA TRP A 306 -26.14 11.58 -12.40
C TRP A 306 -26.60 12.43 -11.21
N ILE A 307 -25.87 12.36 -10.09
CA ILE A 307 -26.15 13.20 -8.91
C ILE A 307 -26.01 14.67 -9.24
N THR A 308 -27.04 15.46 -8.95
CA THR A 308 -27.10 16.91 -9.22
C THR A 308 -27.66 17.66 -8.00
N PRO A 309 -27.13 18.85 -7.64
CA PRO A 309 -25.99 19.55 -8.26
C PRO A 309 -24.67 18.80 -8.08
N PHE A 310 -23.68 19.10 -8.93
CA PHE A 310 -22.38 18.45 -8.91
C PHE A 310 -21.25 19.47 -8.76
N ASP A 311 -20.50 19.36 -7.67
CA ASP A 311 -19.27 20.09 -7.44
C ASP A 311 -18.08 19.11 -7.47
N PRO A 312 -17.21 19.16 -8.50
CA PRO A 312 -16.07 18.25 -8.59
C PRO A 312 -14.98 18.52 -7.55
N GLN A 313 -14.95 19.69 -6.93
CA GLN A 313 -13.96 20.04 -5.91
C GLN A 313 -14.39 19.66 -4.49
N TYR A 314 -15.66 19.32 -4.27
CA TYR A 314 -16.17 19.02 -2.93
C TYR A 314 -15.72 17.62 -2.46
N PRO A 315 -14.96 17.52 -1.36
CA PRO A 315 -14.52 16.24 -0.83
C PRO A 315 -15.58 15.58 0.03
N TYR A 316 -15.56 14.25 0.03
CA TYR A 316 -16.35 13.43 0.93
C TYR A 316 -15.48 12.37 1.58
N TYR A 317 -15.77 12.05 2.85
CA TYR A 317 -15.20 10.88 3.48
C TYR A 317 -15.92 9.60 3.05
N GLU A 318 -17.24 9.65 2.82
CA GLU A 318 -18.02 8.44 2.53
C GLU A 318 -19.33 8.71 1.77
N TYR A 319 -19.44 9.75 0.92
CA TYR A 319 -20.65 9.99 0.10
C TYR A 319 -20.49 9.43 -1.32
N MET A 320 -20.07 10.22 -2.31
CA MET A 320 -19.78 9.69 -3.66
C MET A 320 -18.38 9.08 -3.74
N TYR A 321 -17.45 9.62 -2.94
CA TYR A 321 -16.05 9.25 -2.90
C TYR A 321 -15.66 8.80 -1.49
N ARG A 322 -14.58 8.02 -1.41
CA ARG A 322 -13.89 7.67 -0.19
C ARG A 322 -12.69 8.58 0.00
N GLU A 323 -12.75 9.42 1.03
CA GLU A 323 -11.70 10.37 1.42
C GLU A 323 -11.13 11.19 0.24
N ALA A 324 -12.00 11.60 -0.68
CA ALA A 324 -11.57 12.25 -1.92
C ALA A 324 -12.65 13.16 -2.50
N ASN A 325 -12.27 13.90 -3.54
CA ASN A 325 -13.19 14.58 -4.46
C ASN A 325 -13.12 13.98 -5.88
N ALA A 326 -13.86 14.55 -6.82
CA ALA A 326 -13.94 14.04 -8.19
C ALA A 326 -12.61 14.13 -8.93
N TRP A 327 -11.80 15.15 -8.66
CA TRP A 327 -10.49 15.34 -9.30
C TRP A 327 -9.54 14.20 -8.98
N GLN A 328 -9.45 13.82 -7.72
CA GLN A 328 -8.51 12.83 -7.22
C GLN A 328 -8.83 11.43 -7.78
N VAL A 329 -10.09 11.00 -7.72
CA VAL A 329 -10.45 9.65 -8.17
C VAL A 329 -10.53 9.48 -9.70
N SER A 330 -10.58 10.57 -10.48
CA SER A 330 -10.87 10.46 -11.93
C SER A 330 -9.73 9.87 -12.75
N PHE A 331 -8.54 9.75 -12.18
CA PHE A 331 -7.36 9.15 -12.82
C PHE A 331 -7.06 7.73 -12.33
N TYR A 332 -7.86 7.20 -11.40
CA TYR A 332 -7.67 5.87 -10.81
C TYR A 332 -8.26 4.79 -11.73
N VAL A 333 -7.48 4.40 -12.75
CA VAL A 333 -7.71 3.22 -13.61
C VAL A 333 -6.35 2.56 -13.94
N PRO A 334 -5.55 2.17 -12.93
CA PRO A 334 -4.17 1.73 -13.16
C PRO A 334 -4.05 0.48 -14.05
N HIS A 335 -5.09 -0.37 -14.08
CA HIS A 335 -5.13 -1.57 -14.93
C HIS A 335 -5.46 -1.30 -16.40
N ASP A 336 -5.99 -0.11 -16.73
CA ASP A 336 -6.46 0.22 -18.09
C ASP A 336 -6.33 1.71 -18.40
N MET A 337 -5.15 2.27 -18.13
CA MET A 337 -4.82 3.65 -18.46
C MET A 337 -5.01 4.00 -19.94
N PRO A 338 -4.69 3.13 -20.93
CA PRO A 338 -5.04 3.38 -22.32
C PRO A 338 -6.56 3.54 -22.53
N GLY A 339 -7.38 2.67 -21.95
CA GLY A 339 -8.83 2.77 -22.02
C GLY A 339 -9.37 4.03 -21.34
N LEU A 340 -8.73 4.49 -20.25
CA LEU A 340 -9.03 5.78 -19.64
C LEU A 340 -8.69 6.94 -20.58
N VAL A 341 -7.50 6.97 -21.19
CA VAL A 341 -7.11 8.00 -22.17
C VAL A 341 -8.12 8.06 -23.32
N ASP A 342 -8.62 6.93 -23.81
CA ASP A 342 -9.63 6.86 -24.87
C ASP A 342 -10.97 7.53 -24.47
N LEU A 343 -11.34 7.53 -23.19
CA LEU A 343 -12.57 8.20 -22.72
C LEU A 343 -12.49 9.73 -22.85
N TYR A 344 -11.29 10.30 -22.73
CA TYR A 344 -11.04 11.74 -22.86
C TYR A 344 -10.66 12.13 -24.30
N GLY A 345 -9.87 11.27 -24.96
CA GLY A 345 -8.94 11.64 -26.03
C GLY A 345 -7.62 12.19 -25.44
N PRO A 346 -6.47 11.95 -26.09
CA PRO A 346 -5.15 12.21 -25.51
C PRO A 346 -4.90 13.68 -25.14
N GLU A 347 -5.31 14.63 -26.00
CA GLU A 347 -5.14 16.06 -25.74
C GLU A 347 -5.96 16.53 -24.52
N LYS A 348 -7.23 16.12 -24.43
CA LYS A 348 -8.09 16.46 -23.29
C LYS A 348 -7.68 15.75 -22.01
N PHE A 349 -7.13 14.54 -22.12
CA PHE A 349 -6.55 13.84 -20.97
C PHE A 349 -5.38 14.64 -20.41
N GLU A 350 -4.45 15.07 -21.28
CA GLU A 350 -3.33 15.94 -20.90
C GLU A 350 -3.80 17.25 -20.26
N GLU A 351 -4.75 17.97 -20.87
CA GLU A 351 -5.30 19.22 -20.32
C GLU A 351 -5.99 19.03 -18.96
N LYS A 352 -6.72 17.93 -18.78
CA LYS A 352 -7.37 17.59 -17.52
C LYS A 352 -6.34 17.28 -16.44
N LEU A 353 -5.27 16.56 -16.80
CA LEU A 353 -4.19 16.22 -15.88
C LEU A 353 -3.35 17.47 -15.53
N ASP A 354 -3.11 18.38 -16.48
CA ASP A 354 -2.51 19.69 -16.20
C ASP A 354 -3.36 20.43 -15.15
N SER A 355 -4.69 20.44 -15.35
CA SER A 355 -5.64 21.07 -14.44
C SER A 355 -5.64 20.45 -13.05
N LEU A 356 -5.50 19.12 -12.91
CA LEU A 356 -5.36 18.44 -11.62
C LEU A 356 -4.22 19.05 -10.79
N PHE A 357 -3.07 19.30 -11.42
CA PHE A 357 -1.87 19.80 -10.73
C PHE A 357 -1.81 21.33 -10.59
N THR A 358 -2.67 22.08 -11.30
CA THR A 358 -2.62 23.55 -11.30
C THR A 358 -3.85 24.24 -10.69
N LEU A 359 -5.03 23.63 -10.73
CA LEU A 359 -6.24 24.22 -10.16
C LEU A 359 -6.14 24.20 -8.63
N PRO A 360 -6.10 25.35 -7.93
CA PRO A 360 -5.94 25.34 -6.48
C PRO A 360 -7.08 24.63 -5.76
N TRP A 361 -6.78 23.97 -4.65
CA TRP A 361 -7.78 23.48 -3.70
C TRP A 361 -8.70 24.62 -3.23
N ASN A 362 -10.00 24.35 -3.10
CA ASN A 362 -10.94 25.32 -2.54
C ASN A 362 -10.76 25.39 -1.01
N PRO A 363 -10.27 26.51 -0.43
CA PRO A 363 -9.99 26.60 1.01
C PRO A 363 -11.24 26.46 1.90
N GLU A 364 -12.44 26.68 1.37
CA GLU A 364 -13.69 26.48 2.10
C GLU A 364 -14.07 24.99 2.24
N HIS A 365 -13.46 24.11 1.44
CA HIS A 365 -13.67 22.67 1.50
C HIS A 365 -12.70 22.05 2.51
N ILE A 366 -13.06 22.11 3.80
CA ILE A 366 -12.21 21.61 4.88
C ILE A 366 -12.41 20.10 5.07
N ALA A 367 -11.41 19.31 4.68
CA ALA A 367 -11.28 17.88 4.97
C ALA A 367 -9.95 17.64 5.70
N ARG A 368 -10.01 17.16 6.95
CA ARG A 368 -8.86 17.19 7.90
C ARG A 368 -7.80 16.11 7.65
N ASN A 369 -8.18 14.99 7.04
CA ASN A 369 -7.29 13.87 6.72
C ASN A 369 -6.80 13.90 5.26
N ILE A 370 -7.11 14.96 4.50
CA ILE A 370 -6.62 15.16 3.13
C ILE A 370 -5.71 16.39 3.17
N SER A 371 -4.43 16.22 2.84
CA SER A 371 -3.41 17.26 3.06
C SER A 371 -2.33 17.28 1.98
N SER A 372 -1.55 18.36 1.97
CA SER A 372 -0.39 18.54 1.08
C SER A 372 -0.77 18.48 -0.40
N PHE A 373 -1.45 19.55 -0.84
CA PHE A 373 -2.03 19.65 -2.18
C PHE A 373 -1.05 20.22 -3.21
N LYS A 374 -1.07 19.67 -4.43
CA LYS A 374 -0.51 20.28 -5.64
C LYS A 374 -1.67 20.56 -6.59
N GLY A 375 -2.23 21.76 -6.55
CA GLY A 375 -3.52 22.01 -7.18
C GLY A 375 -4.62 21.24 -6.46
N GLN A 376 -5.31 20.33 -7.17
CA GLN A 376 -6.31 19.40 -6.64
C GLN A 376 -5.72 18.04 -6.25
N TYR A 377 -4.53 17.69 -6.76
CA TYR A 377 -3.81 16.48 -6.37
C TYR A 377 -3.44 16.51 -4.88
N CYS A 378 -3.58 15.40 -4.17
CA CYS A 378 -3.27 15.28 -2.75
C CYS A 378 -2.18 14.23 -2.48
N GLN A 379 -0.93 14.67 -2.22
CA GLN A 379 0.13 13.73 -1.88
C GLN A 379 -0.09 13.04 -0.52
N GLY A 380 -0.84 13.67 0.38
CA GLY A 380 -1.07 13.14 1.73
C GLY A 380 -2.12 12.05 1.83
N ASN A 381 -2.71 11.58 0.73
CA ASN A 381 -3.77 10.58 0.73
C ASN A 381 -3.76 9.73 -0.56
N GLN A 382 -4.08 8.45 -0.43
CA GLN A 382 -3.87 7.41 -1.44
C GLN A 382 -4.66 7.46 -2.77
N PRO A 383 -5.88 8.02 -2.85
CA PRO A 383 -6.76 7.84 -4.02
C PRO A 383 -6.21 8.26 -5.38
N ASP A 384 -5.19 9.13 -5.44
CA ASP A 384 -4.61 9.64 -6.68
C ASP A 384 -3.08 9.41 -6.80
N HIS A 385 -2.47 8.58 -5.95
CA HIS A 385 -1.01 8.37 -5.90
C HIS A 385 -0.37 7.91 -7.22
N GLU A 386 -1.14 7.31 -8.13
CA GLU A 386 -0.69 6.94 -9.48
C GLU A 386 -0.78 8.09 -10.51
N ALA A 387 -1.56 9.14 -10.25
CA ALA A 387 -1.80 10.26 -11.17
C ALA A 387 -0.52 10.97 -11.67
N PRO A 388 0.55 11.17 -10.84
CA PRO A 388 1.81 11.74 -11.32
C PRO A 388 2.46 10.94 -12.45
N PHE A 389 2.13 9.67 -12.61
CA PHE A 389 2.66 8.79 -13.66
C PHE A 389 1.76 8.71 -14.91
N SER A 390 0.64 9.42 -14.93
CA SER A 390 -0.34 9.31 -16.00
C SER A 390 0.08 9.98 -17.31
N TYR A 391 1.00 10.97 -17.30
CA TYR A 391 1.48 11.60 -18.54
C TYR A 391 2.26 10.66 -19.47
N TYR A 392 2.80 9.56 -18.94
CA TYR A 392 3.47 8.54 -19.75
C TYR A 392 2.52 7.91 -20.79
N PHE A 393 1.21 7.87 -20.51
CA PHE A 393 0.20 7.31 -21.41
C PHE A 393 -0.26 8.26 -22.53
N VAL A 394 0.17 9.53 -22.47
CA VAL A 394 0.00 10.51 -23.56
C VAL A 394 1.34 10.96 -24.14
N ASN A 395 2.41 10.19 -23.93
CA ASN A 395 3.77 10.45 -24.42
C ASN A 395 4.35 11.80 -23.96
N LYS A 396 4.09 12.19 -22.71
CA LYS A 396 4.61 13.40 -22.06
C LYS A 396 5.41 13.09 -20.77
N PRO A 397 6.38 12.16 -20.79
CA PRO A 397 7.12 11.74 -19.59
C PRO A 397 7.80 12.91 -18.87
N GLU A 398 8.16 13.99 -19.57
CA GLU A 398 8.74 15.20 -18.99
C GLU A 398 7.80 15.93 -18.03
N LYS A 399 6.48 15.89 -18.28
CA LYS A 399 5.47 16.48 -17.38
C LYS A 399 5.33 15.65 -16.12
N SER A 400 5.24 14.32 -16.27
CA SER A 400 5.27 13.40 -15.13
C SER A 400 6.51 13.61 -14.28
N GLN A 401 7.69 13.71 -14.89
CA GLN A 401 8.92 13.89 -14.12
C GLN A 401 8.97 15.22 -13.37
N ALA A 402 8.48 16.31 -13.96
CA ALA A 402 8.41 17.60 -13.28
C ALA A 402 7.49 17.55 -12.04
N VAL A 403 6.36 16.85 -12.13
CA VAL A 403 5.46 16.64 -10.99
C VAL A 403 6.13 15.76 -9.93
N ILE A 404 6.70 14.62 -10.31
CA ILE A 404 7.36 13.69 -9.38
C ILE A 404 8.52 14.37 -8.65
N ASP A 405 9.35 15.16 -9.35
CA ASP A 405 10.47 15.88 -8.76
C ASP A 405 10.00 16.93 -7.75
N ASP A 406 8.95 17.68 -8.07
CA ASP A 406 8.34 18.66 -7.16
C ASP A 406 7.80 18.00 -5.89
N LEU A 407 7.11 16.86 -6.03
CA LEU A 407 6.60 16.09 -4.90
C LEU A 407 7.73 15.58 -4.02
N LEU A 408 8.76 14.94 -4.59
CA LEU A 408 9.88 14.40 -3.84
C LEU A 408 10.69 15.48 -3.09
N GLU A 409 10.83 16.67 -3.67
CA GLU A 409 11.60 17.77 -3.08
C GLU A 409 10.83 18.52 -1.99
N ASN A 410 9.54 18.82 -2.24
CA ASN A 410 8.79 19.80 -1.47
C ASN A 410 7.75 19.19 -0.52
N TYR A 411 7.29 17.95 -0.77
CA TYR A 411 6.21 17.33 0.00
C TYR A 411 6.72 16.29 1.01
N TYR A 412 8.01 15.99 0.99
CA TYR A 412 8.67 15.08 1.93
C TYR A 412 9.81 15.78 2.67
N GLY A 413 9.98 15.40 3.94
CA GLY A 413 10.96 16.04 4.81
C GLY A 413 10.63 17.50 5.06
N MET A 414 9.36 17.76 5.35
CA MET A 414 8.85 19.07 5.75
C MET A 414 9.03 19.29 7.26
N GLY A 415 8.67 20.49 7.72
CA GLY A 415 8.78 20.89 9.13
C GLY A 415 10.21 21.17 9.56
N ASP A 416 10.37 21.74 10.75
CA ASP A 416 11.67 22.22 11.27
C ASP A 416 12.70 21.10 11.39
N ASP A 417 12.24 19.89 11.74
CA ASP A 417 13.09 18.69 11.86
C ASP A 417 13.38 18.01 10.50
N GLY A 418 12.70 18.43 9.41
CA GLY A 418 12.91 17.89 8.06
C GLY A 418 12.51 16.42 7.89
N ILE A 419 11.62 15.90 8.73
CA ILE A 419 11.16 14.49 8.72
C ILE A 419 9.65 14.33 8.52
N ALA A 420 8.89 15.42 8.42
CA ALA A 420 7.45 15.33 8.27
C ALA A 420 7.07 14.78 6.88
N LEU A 421 6.04 13.96 6.87
CA LEU A 421 5.41 13.40 5.68
C LEU A 421 4.26 14.30 5.18
N PRO A 422 3.82 14.10 3.92
CA PRO A 422 2.71 14.85 3.33
C PRO A 422 1.35 14.54 3.97
N GLY A 423 1.22 13.44 4.71
CA GLY A 423 0.01 13.01 5.40
C GLY A 423 0.31 11.88 6.39
N MET A 424 -0.70 11.07 6.69
CA MET A 424 -0.48 9.83 7.44
C MET A 424 0.43 8.89 6.61
N ASP A 425 1.25 8.09 7.30
CA ASP A 425 2.15 7.15 6.59
C ASP A 425 1.43 5.89 6.14
N ASP A 426 0.24 5.63 6.70
CA ASP A 426 -0.66 4.51 6.41
C ASP A 426 0.07 3.18 6.28
N ALA A 427 0.66 2.76 7.40
CA ALA A 427 1.44 1.54 7.53
C ALA A 427 2.61 1.44 6.53
N GLY A 428 3.18 2.59 6.15
CA GLY A 428 4.36 2.71 5.31
C GLY A 428 4.08 2.79 3.81
N GLU A 429 2.81 2.95 3.40
CA GLU A 429 2.42 3.22 2.01
C GLU A 429 3.04 4.53 1.53
N MET A 430 2.89 5.61 2.30
CA MET A 430 3.36 6.92 1.88
C MET A 430 4.89 6.99 1.79
N SER A 431 5.56 6.31 2.71
CA SER A 431 6.99 6.05 2.65
C SER A 431 7.40 5.17 1.45
N ALA A 432 6.61 4.14 1.11
CA ALA A 432 6.92 3.25 -0.01
C ALA A 432 6.75 3.95 -1.36
N TRP A 433 5.79 4.88 -1.48
CA TRP A 433 5.67 5.76 -2.64
C TRP A 433 6.96 6.55 -2.87
N TYR A 434 7.53 7.17 -1.81
CA TYR A 434 8.81 7.88 -1.89
C TYR A 434 9.93 6.96 -2.35
N VAL A 435 10.07 5.77 -1.76
CA VAL A 435 11.10 4.79 -2.15
C VAL A 435 10.98 4.43 -3.63
N CYS A 436 9.78 4.10 -4.10
CA CYS A 436 9.53 3.73 -5.50
C CYS A 436 9.89 4.89 -6.45
N ALA A 437 9.29 6.07 -6.22
CA ALA A 437 9.50 7.24 -7.07
C ALA A 437 10.96 7.73 -7.07
N ALA A 438 11.60 7.81 -5.91
CA ALA A 438 13.01 8.20 -5.78
C ALA A 438 13.96 7.19 -6.43
N SER A 439 13.59 5.91 -6.44
CA SER A 439 14.36 4.84 -7.08
C SER A 439 14.23 4.76 -8.60
N GLY A 440 13.28 5.50 -9.19
CA GLY A 440 13.02 5.46 -10.63
C GLY A 440 12.19 4.26 -11.10
N LEU A 441 11.49 3.57 -10.19
CA LEU A 441 10.61 2.44 -10.52
C LEU A 441 9.31 2.52 -9.71
N TYR A 442 8.17 2.55 -10.40
CA TYR A 442 6.86 2.61 -9.77
C TYR A 442 5.95 1.44 -10.20
N PRO A 443 5.36 0.68 -9.26
CA PRO A 443 4.42 -0.41 -9.58
C PRO A 443 3.02 0.15 -9.85
N LEU A 444 2.80 0.74 -11.04
CA LEU A 444 1.55 1.45 -11.38
C LEU A 444 0.29 0.61 -11.15
N SER A 445 0.31 -0.64 -11.62
CA SER A 445 -0.73 -1.64 -11.37
C SER A 445 -0.11 -2.77 -10.55
N PRO A 446 -0.34 -2.82 -9.22
CA PRO A 446 0.28 -3.80 -8.34
C PRO A 446 0.06 -5.27 -8.70
N ALA A 447 -1.03 -5.59 -9.39
CA ALA A 447 -1.32 -6.94 -9.87
C ALA A 447 -0.40 -7.38 -11.03
N ASP A 448 0.19 -6.42 -11.75
CA ASP A 448 1.03 -6.69 -12.91
C ASP A 448 2.50 -6.86 -12.50
N PRO A 449 3.22 -7.89 -13.00
CA PRO A 449 4.62 -8.11 -12.69
C PRO A 449 5.54 -7.19 -13.54
N GLU A 450 5.23 -5.90 -13.58
CA GLU A 450 5.97 -4.87 -14.30
C GLU A 450 6.01 -3.54 -13.52
N TYR A 451 6.92 -2.66 -13.93
CA TYR A 451 7.20 -1.40 -13.26
C TYR A 451 7.38 -0.31 -14.29
N LEU A 452 6.74 0.84 -14.07
CA LEU A 452 6.98 2.04 -14.85
C LEU A 452 8.33 2.63 -14.43
N VAL A 453 9.18 2.91 -15.40
CA VAL A 453 10.49 3.52 -15.21
C VAL A 453 10.36 5.04 -15.25
N SER A 454 10.74 5.69 -14.14
CA SER A 454 10.93 7.14 -14.04
C SER A 454 12.42 7.46 -13.81
N VAL A 455 12.80 8.73 -13.75
CA VAL A 455 14.21 9.11 -13.50
C VAL A 455 14.50 9.06 -11.99
N PRO A 456 15.43 8.21 -11.51
CA PRO A 456 15.79 8.19 -10.09
C PRO A 456 16.41 9.52 -9.67
N ILE A 457 16.14 9.99 -8.45
CA ILE A 457 16.78 11.22 -7.91
C ILE A 457 18.26 11.01 -7.55
N PHE A 458 18.69 9.76 -7.51
CA PHE A 458 20.06 9.33 -7.28
C PHE A 458 20.79 9.06 -8.60
N ASP A 459 22.12 9.11 -8.58
CA ASP A 459 22.94 8.77 -9.74
C ASP A 459 22.79 7.27 -10.08
N ALA A 460 22.71 6.45 -9.04
CA ALA A 460 22.42 5.03 -9.17
C ALA A 460 21.65 4.49 -7.96
N VAL A 461 20.77 3.52 -8.23
CA VAL A 461 20.07 2.71 -7.23
C VAL A 461 20.29 1.24 -7.55
N LYS A 462 20.89 0.51 -6.62
CA LYS A 462 21.26 -0.89 -6.79
C LYS A 462 20.46 -1.76 -5.83
N TRP A 463 19.63 -2.62 -6.40
CA TRP A 463 18.86 -3.62 -5.68
C TRP A 463 19.67 -4.92 -5.62
N LYS A 464 20.05 -5.34 -4.42
CA LYS A 464 20.69 -6.63 -4.17
C LYS A 464 19.64 -7.71 -4.03
N LEU A 465 19.76 -8.73 -4.86
CA LEU A 465 18.76 -9.77 -5.05
C LEU A 465 19.30 -11.11 -4.52
N LYS A 466 18.44 -12.13 -4.51
CA LYS A 466 18.87 -13.49 -4.15
C LYS A 466 19.95 -13.99 -5.09
N LYS A 467 20.74 -14.97 -4.63
CA LYS A 467 21.79 -15.64 -5.40
C LYS A 467 22.88 -14.70 -5.96
N GLY A 468 23.11 -13.56 -5.30
CA GLY A 468 24.15 -12.59 -5.68
C GLY A 468 23.85 -11.82 -6.97
N LYS A 469 22.60 -11.83 -7.42
CA LYS A 469 22.14 -11.01 -8.55
C LYS A 469 21.92 -9.57 -8.10
N GLU A 470 22.03 -8.64 -9.04
CA GLU A 470 21.84 -7.22 -8.77
C GLU A 470 21.05 -6.59 -9.93
N LEU A 471 20.11 -5.71 -9.59
CA LEU A 471 19.46 -4.81 -10.54
C LEU A 471 19.99 -3.40 -10.29
N LEU A 472 20.65 -2.82 -11.29
CA LEU A 472 21.18 -1.46 -11.25
C LEU A 472 20.28 -0.52 -12.06
N ILE A 473 19.78 0.53 -11.44
CA ILE A 473 19.06 1.63 -12.10
C ILE A 473 19.98 2.84 -12.09
N GLN A 474 20.28 3.41 -13.25
CA GLN A 474 21.26 4.50 -13.38
C GLN A 474 20.67 5.70 -14.12
N ASN A 475 20.93 6.90 -13.60
CA ASN A 475 20.74 8.16 -14.31
C ASN A 475 22.07 8.57 -14.96
N THR A 476 22.16 8.48 -16.28
CA THR A 476 23.45 8.53 -16.99
C THR A 476 24.02 9.94 -17.16
N HIS A 477 23.18 10.98 -17.10
CA HIS A 477 23.59 12.38 -17.32
C HIS A 477 23.29 13.30 -16.13
N GLY A 478 22.71 12.77 -15.04
CA GLY A 478 22.33 13.55 -13.86
C GLY A 478 21.25 14.61 -14.15
N LYS A 479 20.60 14.55 -15.31
CA LYS A 479 19.49 15.43 -15.68
C LYS A 479 18.16 14.76 -15.34
N ARG A 480 17.08 15.53 -15.44
CA ARG A 480 15.73 15.06 -15.07
C ARG A 480 14.88 14.71 -16.29
N LYS A 481 15.12 15.28 -17.47
CA LYS A 481 14.27 15.02 -18.64
C LYS A 481 14.62 13.69 -19.33
N MET A 482 13.78 12.67 -19.15
CA MET A 482 13.95 11.36 -19.79
C MET A 482 13.85 11.46 -21.31
N LYS A 483 14.83 10.91 -22.03
CA LYS A 483 14.83 10.80 -23.49
C LYS A 483 14.47 9.39 -23.93
N ARG A 484 15.08 8.37 -23.31
CA ARG A 484 14.87 6.96 -23.58
C ARG A 484 15.32 6.10 -22.40
N ILE A 485 14.89 4.85 -22.42
CA ILE A 485 15.28 3.83 -21.44
C ILE A 485 16.12 2.78 -22.17
N LEU A 486 17.24 2.39 -21.58
CA LEU A 486 18.03 1.23 -22.01
C LEU A 486 17.90 0.13 -20.97
N VAL A 487 17.68 -1.10 -21.40
CA VAL A 487 17.77 -2.31 -20.57
C VAL A 487 18.92 -3.16 -21.11
N ASP A 488 19.94 -3.38 -20.28
CA ASP A 488 21.18 -4.08 -20.65
C ASP A 488 21.79 -3.54 -21.96
N GLY A 489 21.81 -2.20 -22.10
CA GLY A 489 22.35 -1.49 -23.25
C GLY A 489 21.46 -1.47 -24.49
N LYS A 490 20.27 -2.09 -24.46
CA LYS A 490 19.31 -2.08 -25.57
C LYS A 490 18.17 -1.11 -25.30
N GLU A 491 17.83 -0.31 -26.29
CA GLU A 491 16.69 0.61 -26.20
C GLU A 491 15.38 -0.15 -25.98
N LYS A 492 14.65 0.27 -24.95
CA LYS A 492 13.35 -0.29 -24.58
C LYS A 492 12.25 0.55 -25.21
N ASP A 493 11.36 -0.14 -25.92
CA ASP A 493 10.10 0.46 -26.36
C ASP A 493 9.13 0.57 -25.17
N GLY A 494 8.46 1.71 -25.06
CA GLY A 494 7.61 2.08 -23.92
C GLY A 494 8.38 2.27 -22.60
N TYR A 495 7.61 2.43 -21.52
CA TYR A 495 8.13 2.86 -20.21
C TYR A 495 8.15 1.78 -19.13
N PHE A 496 7.71 0.56 -19.47
CA PHE A 496 7.57 -0.52 -18.49
C PHE A 496 8.67 -1.58 -18.63
N VAL A 497 9.16 -2.05 -17.48
CA VAL A 497 10.12 -3.15 -17.37
C VAL A 497 9.54 -4.30 -16.55
N SER A 498 9.92 -5.53 -16.90
CA SER A 498 9.43 -6.74 -16.23
C SER A 498 10.07 -6.96 -14.87
N HIS A 499 9.30 -7.54 -13.96
CA HIS A 499 9.77 -8.05 -12.67
C HIS A 499 10.91 -9.08 -12.79
N ASN A 500 11.08 -9.73 -13.95
CA ASN A 500 12.19 -10.67 -14.15
C ASN A 500 13.58 -10.03 -13.92
N LEU A 501 13.72 -8.71 -14.05
CA LEU A 501 14.96 -8.01 -13.69
C LEU A 501 15.33 -8.17 -12.20
N PHE A 502 14.35 -8.33 -11.30
CA PHE A 502 14.58 -8.64 -9.88
C PHE A 502 14.95 -10.11 -9.62
N ASN A 503 14.81 -10.99 -10.61
CA ASN A 503 15.19 -12.41 -10.53
C ASN A 503 16.54 -12.68 -11.20
N ASP A 504 16.74 -12.12 -12.39
CA ASP A 504 17.88 -12.42 -13.25
C ASP A 504 19.06 -11.46 -13.02
N GLY A 505 18.78 -10.30 -12.43
CA GLY A 505 19.63 -9.12 -12.42
C GLY A 505 19.58 -8.38 -13.76
N GLY A 506 20.17 -7.19 -13.80
CA GLY A 506 20.24 -6.41 -15.04
C GLY A 506 20.55 -4.94 -14.77
N LYS A 507 20.57 -4.16 -15.85
CA LYS A 507 20.81 -2.72 -15.79
C LYS A 507 19.71 -1.95 -16.52
N ILE A 508 19.11 -0.99 -15.84
CA ILE A 508 18.20 0.01 -16.41
C ILE A 508 18.95 1.34 -16.45
N GLU A 509 19.03 1.96 -17.62
CA GLU A 509 19.61 3.29 -17.79
C GLU A 509 18.55 4.26 -18.27
N THR A 510 18.37 5.34 -17.52
CA THR A 510 17.64 6.51 -17.98
C THR A 510 18.64 7.44 -18.67
N ASP A 511 18.54 7.52 -20.00
CA ASP A 511 19.28 8.49 -20.82
C ASP A 511 18.49 9.80 -20.76
N THR A 512 19.08 10.80 -20.09
CA THR A 512 18.45 12.09 -19.82
C THR A 512 19.09 13.22 -20.64
N LYS A 513 18.29 14.18 -21.09
CA LYS A 513 18.74 15.36 -21.87
C LYS A 513 18.76 16.62 -21.01
N GLU A 514 19.47 17.64 -21.50
CA GLU A 514 19.42 19.01 -20.98
C GLU A 514 18.00 19.61 -20.98
#